data_AF-A0A9E0IKD2-F1
#
_entry.id   AF-A0A9E0IKD2-F1
#
_cell.length_a   1.000
_cell.length_b   1.000
_cell.length_c   1.000
_cell.angle_alpha   90.00
_cell.angle_beta   90.00
_cell.angle_gamma   90.00
#
_symmetry.space_group_name_H-M   'P 1'
#
loop_
_entity.id
_entity.type
_entity.pdbx_description
1 polymer ?
#
loop_
_entity_poly.entity_id
_entity_poly.type
_entity_poly.pdbx_seq_one_letter_code
_entity_poly.pdbx_strand_id
1 'polypeptide(L)'
;MVRLVVGLSMALAGCMPEVDDSSQEACVGPLGPPITNFAGMTACGQAEGGQGHCVDDAALPAELKPFLAACDGGQLCVPDQFLRTGGAEPPTSCTAFGGDGVCLSITIPDVAANALILKQDGCTTGVDPDLYCVPCISPLDSMPTGACDLRQLAQPICPGDEDPTGPGPSPAACDDPSTCVYEASCAPFLDPSTLPSCAADAHCVDRALLAGTDPSLLERLGACEGGGAVCVPDLMIRTNNKFTPATCTSINAAEGRCLSKALPEVAGQAELLPSEGCGGNEACVPCYDPVTGASTGACDLSCDAGPTQPAAPLAACCDGRARCVPTGLVPADQQDQLEQDSCEDLQEDAFLCVPVEVLADGPFPTCSADSFILGDYTGVCLSDCLDFGIQGLALARGSCGSGFKCAPCERDGAPTGAPGCPPTP
;
A
#
# COMPACT_ATOMS: atom_id res chain seq x y z
N MET A 1 19.64 2.19 78.86
CA MET A 1 19.42 0.89 78.20
C MET A 1 19.25 1.13 76.72
N VAL A 2 20.30 0.96 75.91
CA VAL A 2 20.18 0.73 74.46
C VAL A 2 21.37 -0.17 74.10
N ARG A 3 21.09 -1.42 73.70
CA ARG A 3 22.08 -2.40 73.23
C ARG A 3 22.10 -2.34 71.70
N LEU A 4 23.27 -2.06 71.14
CA LEU A 4 23.56 -2.11 69.71
C LEU A 4 23.87 -3.57 69.34
N VAL A 5 23.10 -4.16 68.42
CA VAL A 5 23.35 -5.49 67.85
C VAL A 5 23.89 -5.29 66.43
N VAL A 6 25.15 -5.68 66.22
CA VAL A 6 25.79 -5.73 64.90
C VAL A 6 25.61 -7.14 64.36
N GLY A 7 24.78 -7.31 63.33
CA GLY A 7 24.58 -8.56 62.61
C GLY A 7 25.60 -8.70 61.48
N LEU A 8 26.50 -9.67 61.62
CA LEU A 8 27.47 -10.08 60.62
C LEU A 8 26.82 -11.11 59.69
N SER A 9 26.53 -10.73 58.44
CA SER A 9 26.05 -11.66 57.40
C SER A 9 27.24 -12.14 56.57
N MET A 10 27.60 -13.42 56.68
CA MET A 10 28.52 -14.11 55.78
C MET A 10 27.77 -14.54 54.52
N ALA A 11 28.12 -13.96 53.37
CA ALA A 11 27.71 -14.46 52.06
C ALA A 11 28.69 -15.55 51.60
N LEU A 12 28.18 -16.76 51.40
CA LEU A 12 28.89 -17.87 50.76
C LEU A 12 28.90 -17.63 49.25
N ALA A 13 30.08 -17.36 48.69
CA ALA A 13 30.31 -17.34 47.26
C ALA A 13 30.34 -18.79 46.72
N GLY A 14 29.24 -19.24 46.12
CA GLY A 14 29.21 -20.45 45.31
C GLY A 14 29.78 -20.13 43.93
N CYS A 15 30.86 -20.83 43.54
CA CYS A 15 31.37 -20.80 42.17
C CYS A 15 30.38 -21.55 41.27
N MET A 16 29.70 -20.84 40.37
CA MET A 16 29.00 -21.47 39.24
C MET A 16 30.03 -21.86 38.18
N PRO A 17 29.89 -23.02 37.51
CA PRO A 17 30.76 -23.39 36.41
C PRO A 17 30.60 -22.39 35.26
N GLU A 18 31.73 -21.92 34.72
CA GLU A 18 31.78 -21.16 33.47
C GLU A 18 31.15 -22.01 32.37
N VAL A 19 30.06 -21.51 31.78
CA VAL A 19 29.48 -22.09 30.57
C VAL A 19 30.41 -21.69 29.43
N ASP A 20 30.92 -22.68 28.70
CA ASP A 20 31.82 -22.49 27.57
C ASP A 20 31.07 -21.73 26.46
N ASP A 21 31.39 -20.44 26.28
CA ASP A 21 30.74 -19.49 25.35
C ASP A 21 31.02 -19.79 23.86
N SER A 22 31.62 -20.95 23.57
CA SER A 22 32.06 -21.36 22.23
C SER A 22 31.00 -22.11 21.41
N SER A 23 29.79 -22.30 21.94
CA SER A 23 28.70 -23.04 21.26
C SER A 23 27.39 -22.27 21.11
N GLN A 24 27.37 -20.94 21.22
CA GLN A 24 26.18 -20.18 20.83
C GLN A 24 26.03 -20.31 19.30
N GLU A 25 25.06 -21.11 18.85
CA GLU A 25 24.65 -21.13 17.45
C GLU A 25 24.24 -19.70 17.08
N ALA A 26 24.98 -19.10 16.14
CA ALA A 26 24.72 -17.75 15.70
C ALA A 26 23.29 -17.66 15.15
N CYS A 27 22.56 -16.65 15.58
CA CYS A 27 21.20 -16.44 15.13
C CYS A 27 21.15 -16.25 13.61
N VAL A 28 20.16 -16.86 12.97
CA VAL A 28 19.93 -16.73 11.53
C VAL A 28 18.86 -15.64 11.35
N GLY A 29 19.26 -14.51 10.79
CA GLY A 29 18.34 -13.42 10.48
C GLY A 29 17.66 -13.62 9.12
N PRO A 30 16.83 -12.65 8.69
CA PRO A 30 16.06 -12.72 7.44
C PRO A 30 16.94 -12.76 6.17
N LEU A 31 18.23 -12.40 6.26
CA LEU A 31 19.18 -12.48 5.15
C LEU A 31 19.98 -13.80 5.16
N GLY A 32 19.63 -14.73 6.06
CA GLY A 32 20.35 -15.99 6.25
C GLY A 32 21.47 -15.89 7.29
N PRO A 33 22.41 -16.85 7.29
CA PRO A 33 23.50 -16.87 8.25
C PRO A 33 24.43 -15.65 8.14
N PRO A 34 25.00 -15.17 9.25
CA PRO A 34 26.07 -14.16 9.27
C PRO A 34 27.16 -14.38 8.22
N ILE A 35 27.39 -13.38 7.37
CA ILE A 35 28.48 -13.38 6.38
C ILE A 35 29.69 -12.67 6.99
N THR A 36 30.73 -13.45 7.30
CA THR A 36 31.97 -12.93 7.90
C THR A 36 33.09 -12.69 6.90
N ASN A 37 32.91 -13.12 5.64
CA ASN A 37 33.88 -12.96 4.58
C ASN A 37 33.20 -12.52 3.28
N PHE A 38 33.44 -11.27 2.88
CA PHE A 38 32.90 -10.70 1.65
C PHE A 38 33.75 -10.97 0.41
N ALA A 39 34.82 -11.76 0.53
CA ALA A 39 35.68 -12.10 -0.60
C ALA A 39 34.88 -12.82 -1.70
N GLY A 40 34.72 -12.15 -2.85
CA GLY A 40 33.98 -12.67 -4.00
C GLY A 40 32.62 -12.00 -4.22
N MET A 41 32.15 -11.18 -3.27
CA MET A 41 31.00 -10.32 -3.47
C MET A 41 31.42 -9.01 -4.16
N THR A 42 30.55 -8.45 -4.99
CA THR A 42 30.78 -7.14 -5.61
C THR A 42 30.49 -6.07 -4.58
N ALA A 43 31.50 -5.29 -4.19
CA ALA A 43 31.31 -4.20 -3.24
C ALA A 43 30.55 -3.02 -3.88
N CYS A 44 29.73 -2.34 -3.09
CA CYS A 44 28.88 -1.21 -3.50
C CYS A 44 28.83 -0.12 -2.41
N GLY A 45 28.19 1.02 -2.70
CA GLY A 45 28.03 2.14 -1.75
C GLY A 45 29.28 2.98 -1.47
N GLN A 46 30.40 2.70 -2.16
CA GLN A 46 31.66 3.39 -1.91
C GLN A 46 31.68 4.81 -2.49
N ALA A 47 30.82 5.11 -3.47
CA ALA A 47 30.72 6.46 -4.03
C ALA A 47 30.14 7.44 -3.01
N GLU A 48 29.29 6.94 -2.12
CA GLU A 48 28.62 7.65 -1.03
C GLU A 48 29.46 7.61 0.27
N GLY A 49 30.56 6.84 0.28
CA GLY A 49 31.42 6.67 1.46
C GLY A 49 30.96 5.59 2.44
N GLY A 50 29.99 4.75 2.04
CA GLY A 50 29.51 3.62 2.84
C GLY A 50 30.20 2.29 2.50
N GLN A 51 29.88 1.26 3.29
CA GLN A 51 30.36 -0.11 3.09
C GLN A 51 29.18 -1.06 2.84
N GLY A 52 29.06 -1.55 1.61
CA GLY A 52 28.04 -2.52 1.24
C GLY A 52 28.55 -3.53 0.21
N HIS A 53 27.78 -4.60 0.02
CA HIS A 53 27.99 -5.57 -1.07
C HIS A 53 26.68 -5.91 -1.77
N CYS A 54 26.78 -6.19 -3.07
CA CYS A 54 25.66 -6.58 -3.91
C CYS A 54 25.22 -8.01 -3.59
N VAL A 55 23.92 -8.17 -3.37
CA VAL A 55 23.26 -9.46 -3.11
C VAL A 55 22.17 -9.66 -4.17
N ASP A 56 21.98 -10.92 -4.59
CA ASP A 56 20.90 -11.25 -5.52
C ASP A 56 19.54 -10.86 -4.95
N ASP A 57 18.73 -10.16 -5.74
CA ASP A 57 17.41 -9.68 -5.35
C ASP A 57 16.48 -10.81 -4.85
N ALA A 58 16.62 -12.01 -5.41
CA ALA A 58 15.86 -13.19 -4.99
C ALA A 58 16.23 -13.71 -3.59
N ALA A 59 17.39 -13.32 -3.05
CA ALA A 59 17.83 -13.70 -1.70
C ALA A 59 17.38 -12.69 -0.63
N LEU A 60 16.75 -11.59 -1.03
CA LEU A 60 16.35 -10.51 -0.13
C LEU A 60 14.84 -10.55 0.15
N PRO A 61 14.41 -10.31 1.41
CA PRO A 61 13.01 -10.11 1.75
C PRO A 61 12.41 -8.95 0.96
N ALA A 62 11.16 -9.08 0.53
CA ALA A 62 10.47 -8.07 -0.29
C ALA A 62 10.41 -6.71 0.42
N GLU A 63 10.32 -6.72 1.74
CA GLU A 63 10.24 -5.56 2.62
C GLU A 63 11.53 -4.74 2.65
N LEU A 64 12.69 -5.36 2.42
CA LEU A 64 13.97 -4.65 2.45
C LEU A 64 14.30 -3.98 1.11
N LYS A 65 13.83 -4.54 -0.01
CA LYS A 65 14.18 -4.13 -1.37
C LYS A 65 13.97 -2.64 -1.67
N PRO A 66 12.86 -2.00 -1.23
CA PRO A 66 12.63 -0.57 -1.51
C PRO A 66 13.70 0.36 -0.95
N PHE A 67 14.44 -0.07 0.07
CA PHE A 67 15.47 0.74 0.74
C PHE A 67 16.87 0.58 0.13
N LEU A 68 17.09 -0.36 -0.79
CA LEU A 68 18.43 -0.70 -1.26
C LEU A 68 18.73 -0.11 -2.63
N ALA A 69 19.97 0.34 -2.82
CA ALA A 69 20.42 0.82 -4.13
C ALA A 69 20.55 -0.35 -5.11
N ALA A 70 20.25 -0.12 -6.39
CA ALA A 70 20.50 -1.12 -7.42
C ALA A 70 22.01 -1.32 -7.66
N CYS A 71 22.40 -2.58 -7.85
CA CYS A 71 23.70 -2.99 -8.36
C CYS A 71 23.61 -3.46 -9.82
N ASP A 72 24.76 -3.64 -10.45
CA ASP A 72 24.82 -4.28 -11.77
C ASP A 72 24.22 -5.70 -11.73
N GLY A 73 23.58 -6.11 -12.83
CA GLY A 73 23.05 -7.48 -12.96
C GLY A 73 21.74 -7.74 -12.21
N GLY A 74 21.02 -6.71 -11.75
CA GLY A 74 19.74 -6.87 -11.04
C GLY A 74 19.88 -7.25 -9.56
N GLN A 75 21.08 -7.05 -8.99
CA GLN A 75 21.36 -7.22 -7.58
C GLN A 75 21.01 -5.94 -6.80
N LEU A 76 20.96 -6.02 -5.47
CA LEU A 76 20.74 -4.87 -4.60
C LEU A 76 21.92 -4.71 -3.62
N CYS A 77 22.29 -3.46 -3.36
CA CYS A 77 23.38 -3.09 -2.47
C CYS A 77 22.95 -3.16 -1.01
N VAL A 78 23.44 -4.17 -0.28
CA VAL A 78 23.11 -4.37 1.13
C VAL A 78 24.26 -3.82 2.00
N PRO A 79 23.99 -2.99 3.02
CA PRO A 79 25.03 -2.53 3.93
C PRO A 79 25.70 -3.70 4.66
N ASP A 80 27.02 -3.66 4.82
CA ASP A 80 27.80 -4.76 5.39
C ASP A 80 27.37 -5.12 6.81
N GLN A 81 26.89 -4.14 7.58
CA GLN A 81 26.35 -4.38 8.93
C GLN A 81 25.23 -5.42 8.93
N PHE A 82 24.29 -5.33 7.97
CA PHE A 82 23.21 -6.31 7.86
C PHE A 82 23.74 -7.67 7.39
N LEU A 83 24.70 -7.70 6.49
CA LEU A 83 25.29 -8.97 6.02
C LEU A 83 26.09 -9.68 7.13
N ARG A 84 26.84 -8.93 7.94
CA ARG A 84 27.62 -9.46 9.07
C ARG A 84 26.75 -10.14 10.11
N THR A 85 25.51 -9.69 10.28
CA THR A 85 24.58 -10.25 11.25
C THR A 85 23.54 -11.16 10.60
N GLY A 86 23.52 -11.25 9.26
CA GLY A 86 22.41 -11.88 8.55
C GLY A 86 21.08 -11.15 8.73
N GLY A 87 21.11 -9.90 9.19
CA GLY A 87 19.95 -9.15 9.65
C GLY A 87 19.42 -9.59 11.02
N ALA A 88 20.14 -10.43 11.77
CA ALA A 88 19.72 -10.91 13.09
C ALA A 88 19.81 -9.84 14.19
N GLU A 89 20.59 -8.78 13.97
CA GLU A 89 20.72 -7.71 14.96
C GLU A 89 19.99 -6.46 14.48
N PRO A 90 19.05 -5.92 15.29
CA PRO A 90 18.38 -4.69 14.95
C PRO A 90 19.36 -3.51 14.86
N PRO A 91 19.14 -2.58 13.92
CA PRO A 91 19.88 -1.33 13.90
C PRO A 91 19.80 -0.63 15.25
N THR A 92 20.94 -0.06 15.68
CA THR A 92 21.03 0.65 16.96
C THR A 92 20.03 1.81 16.98
N SER A 93 19.25 1.94 18.07
CA SER A 93 18.34 3.06 18.25
C SER A 93 19.10 4.36 18.52
N CYS A 94 18.57 5.47 18.01
CA CYS A 94 19.11 6.81 18.24
C CYS A 94 17.97 7.84 18.37
N THR A 95 18.30 9.10 18.64
CA THR A 95 17.31 10.19 18.71
C THR A 95 17.55 11.18 17.58
N ALA A 96 16.64 11.21 16.60
CA ALA A 96 16.71 12.09 15.44
C ALA A 96 15.67 13.20 15.58
N PHE A 97 16.10 14.47 15.47
CA PHE A 97 15.20 15.65 15.54
C PHE A 97 14.27 15.72 16.77
N GLY A 98 14.67 15.08 17.88
CA GLY A 98 13.88 15.03 19.12
C GLY A 98 12.84 13.90 19.18
N GLY A 99 12.77 13.04 18.15
CA GLY A 99 11.97 11.83 18.12
C GLY A 99 12.82 10.56 18.01
N ASP A 100 12.15 9.41 17.90
CA ASP A 100 12.79 8.11 17.74
C ASP A 100 13.45 7.98 16.36
N GLY A 101 14.58 7.27 16.32
CA GLY A 101 15.28 6.93 15.09
C GLY A 101 16.14 5.68 15.23
N VAL A 102 16.76 5.30 14.11
CA VAL A 102 17.70 4.18 14.05
C VAL A 102 18.93 4.54 13.23
N CYS A 103 20.04 3.89 13.55
CA CYS A 103 21.32 4.07 12.87
C CYS A 103 21.37 3.23 11.59
N LEU A 104 21.36 3.91 10.44
CA LEU A 104 21.40 3.28 9.12
C LEU A 104 22.62 3.76 8.32
N SER A 105 23.15 2.89 7.47
CA SER A 105 24.31 3.20 6.64
C SER A 105 23.95 4.17 5.50
N ILE A 106 24.90 5.04 5.17
CA ILE A 106 24.86 5.92 4.00
C ILE A 106 24.77 5.15 2.67
N THR A 107 24.98 3.83 2.64
CA THR A 107 24.75 3.03 1.42
C THR A 107 23.27 2.96 1.03
N ILE A 108 22.35 3.27 1.94
CA ILE A 108 20.91 3.40 1.65
C ILE A 108 20.68 4.73 0.92
N PRO A 109 20.09 4.75 -0.30
CA PRO A 109 19.96 5.96 -1.12
C PRO A 109 19.35 7.16 -0.39
N ASP A 110 18.29 6.94 0.38
CA ASP A 110 17.62 8.02 1.13
C ASP A 110 18.48 8.58 2.26
N VAL A 111 19.34 7.74 2.86
CA VAL A 111 20.30 8.18 3.87
C VAL A 111 21.41 9.01 3.23
N ALA A 112 21.93 8.57 2.07
CA ALA A 112 22.90 9.34 1.29
C ALA A 112 22.35 10.71 0.87
N ALA A 113 21.13 10.75 0.33
CA ALA A 113 20.47 11.97 -0.14
C ALA A 113 20.27 12.99 0.99
N ASN A 114 20.08 12.53 2.22
CA ASN A 114 19.81 13.36 3.39
C ASN A 114 21.00 13.46 4.36
N ALA A 115 22.19 12.95 4.01
CA ALA A 115 23.35 12.88 4.89
C ALA A 115 23.81 14.25 5.42
N LEU A 116 23.50 15.36 4.71
CA LEU A 116 23.81 16.72 5.14
C LEU A 116 22.96 17.21 6.33
N ILE A 117 21.76 16.67 6.51
CA ILE A 117 20.82 17.06 7.58
C ILE A 117 20.71 16.00 8.66
N LEU A 118 21.03 14.75 8.35
CA LEU A 118 21.08 13.66 9.32
C LEU A 118 22.33 13.80 10.19
N LYS A 119 22.18 13.49 11.48
CA LYS A 119 23.30 13.51 12.43
C LYS A 119 23.83 12.11 12.65
N GLN A 120 25.13 11.99 12.89
CA GLN A 120 25.73 10.73 13.32
C GLN A 120 25.68 10.52 14.85
N ASP A 121 25.00 11.42 15.57
CA ASP A 121 24.90 11.41 17.04
C ASP A 121 24.30 10.08 17.53
N GLY A 122 25.07 9.32 18.31
CA GLY A 122 24.66 8.03 18.86
C GLY A 122 24.86 6.83 17.92
N CYS A 123 25.22 7.06 16.65
CA CYS A 123 25.43 6.01 15.64
C CYS A 123 26.90 5.66 15.40
N THR A 124 27.83 6.44 15.94
CA THR A 124 29.28 6.26 15.75
C THR A 124 29.95 5.51 16.90
N THR A 125 29.20 4.73 17.70
CA THR A 125 29.76 4.01 18.85
C THR A 125 30.57 2.76 18.48
N GLY A 126 30.83 2.53 17.18
CA GLY A 126 31.45 1.29 16.68
C GLY A 126 32.34 1.46 15.43
N VAL A 127 32.43 0.35 14.68
CA VAL A 127 33.40 0.08 13.59
C VAL A 127 33.02 0.77 12.27
N ASP A 128 31.80 1.30 12.19
CA ASP A 128 31.18 1.75 10.94
C ASP A 128 30.97 3.29 10.98
N PRO A 129 31.88 4.08 10.35
CA PRO A 129 31.82 5.54 10.36
C PRO A 129 30.74 6.12 9.43
N ASP A 130 30.04 5.26 8.70
CA ASP A 130 29.05 5.59 7.68
C ASP A 130 27.60 5.51 8.18
N LEU A 131 27.39 5.37 9.50
CA LEU A 131 26.05 5.30 10.10
C LEU A 131 25.51 6.70 10.47
N TYR A 132 24.26 6.95 10.08
CA TYR A 132 23.51 8.16 10.38
C TYR A 132 22.22 7.83 11.13
N CYS A 133 21.82 8.72 12.03
CA CYS A 133 20.58 8.59 12.77
C CYS A 133 19.40 9.04 11.91
N VAL A 134 18.63 8.07 11.42
CA VAL A 134 17.46 8.29 10.57
C VAL A 134 16.20 8.29 11.43
N PRO A 135 15.36 9.35 11.40
CA PRO A 135 14.15 9.40 12.20
C PRO A 135 13.12 8.38 11.72
N CYS A 136 12.32 7.81 12.63
CA CYS A 136 11.21 6.92 12.25
C CYS A 136 10.14 7.66 11.42
N ILE A 137 9.90 8.94 11.75
CA ILE A 137 8.96 9.83 11.07
C ILE A 137 9.74 11.01 10.51
N SER A 138 9.57 11.28 9.22
CA SER A 138 10.26 12.39 8.55
C SER A 138 9.80 13.73 9.17
N PRO A 139 10.73 14.61 9.59
CA PRO A 139 10.38 15.91 10.14
C PRO A 139 9.91 16.91 9.07
N LEU A 140 9.99 16.55 7.79
CA LEU A 140 9.64 17.43 6.67
C LEU A 140 8.16 17.35 6.30
N ASP A 141 7.57 16.14 6.38
CA ASP A 141 6.23 15.82 5.90
C ASP A 141 5.41 15.01 6.91
N SER A 142 6.00 14.63 8.05
CA SER A 142 5.37 13.78 9.08
C SER A 142 5.00 12.38 8.59
N MET A 143 5.59 11.91 7.50
CA MET A 143 5.36 10.56 6.97
C MET A 143 6.37 9.56 7.58
N PRO A 144 6.00 8.28 7.73
CA PRO A 144 6.94 7.23 8.11
C PRO A 144 8.09 7.14 7.10
N THR A 145 9.32 7.03 7.60
CA THR A 145 10.52 6.86 6.75
C THR A 145 10.83 5.41 6.42
N GLY A 146 10.13 4.46 7.05
CA GLY A 146 10.45 3.03 7.01
C GLY A 146 11.70 2.63 7.81
N ALA A 147 12.48 3.58 8.33
CA ALA A 147 13.73 3.29 9.02
C ALA A 147 13.53 2.39 10.25
N CYS A 148 12.49 2.65 11.02
CA CYS A 148 12.20 1.89 12.23
C CYS A 148 11.51 0.54 11.96
N ASP A 149 11.02 0.33 10.73
CA ASP A 149 10.48 -0.96 10.30
C ASP A 149 11.62 -1.95 10.04
N LEU A 150 12.79 -1.47 9.58
CA LEU A 150 14.01 -2.27 9.47
C LEU A 150 14.46 -2.86 10.82
N ARG A 151 14.17 -2.17 11.92
CA ARG A 151 14.43 -2.68 13.27
C ARG A 151 13.53 -3.86 13.62
N GLN A 152 12.32 -3.88 13.07
CA GLN A 152 11.36 -4.94 13.31
C GLN A 152 11.66 -6.16 12.45
N LEU A 153 12.17 -5.97 11.23
CA LEU A 153 12.65 -7.06 10.38
C LEU A 153 13.82 -7.84 11.00
N ALA A 154 14.60 -7.18 11.85
CA ALA A 154 15.80 -7.72 12.42
C ALA A 154 15.60 -8.52 13.72
N GLN A 155 14.42 -9.12 13.89
CA GLN A 155 14.17 -10.03 15.01
C GLN A 155 14.66 -11.44 14.67
N PRO A 156 15.72 -11.91 15.33
CA PRO A 156 16.27 -13.21 15.00
C PRO A 156 15.38 -14.34 15.49
N ILE A 157 15.29 -15.40 14.69
CA ILE A 157 14.91 -16.73 15.20
C ILE A 157 16.21 -17.36 15.74
N CYS A 158 16.59 -17.03 16.98
CA CYS A 158 17.75 -17.64 17.63
C CYS A 158 17.38 -19.05 18.14
N PRO A 159 18.12 -20.10 17.76
CA PRO A 159 17.96 -21.42 18.36
C PRO A 159 18.28 -21.34 19.86
N GLY A 160 17.25 -21.41 20.72
CA GLY A 160 17.39 -21.42 22.18
C GLY A 160 16.75 -20.25 22.94
N ASP A 161 16.24 -19.22 22.25
CA ASP A 161 15.37 -18.19 22.86
C ASP A 161 13.90 -18.62 22.92
N GLU A 162 13.58 -19.79 22.35
CA GLU A 162 12.44 -20.56 22.82
C GLU A 162 12.74 -21.01 24.25
N ASP A 163 12.37 -20.23 25.27
CA ASP A 163 12.16 -20.82 26.59
C ASP A 163 11.15 -21.95 26.39
N PRO A 164 11.53 -23.25 26.44
CA PRO A 164 10.59 -24.34 26.18
C PRO A 164 9.53 -24.44 27.29
N THR A 165 9.60 -23.58 28.31
CA THR A 165 8.66 -23.47 29.42
C THR A 165 8.00 -22.10 29.56
N GLY A 166 8.50 -21.09 28.84
CA GLY A 166 7.84 -19.80 28.70
C GLY A 166 6.87 -19.92 27.53
N PRO A 167 5.55 -19.76 27.72
CA PRO A 167 4.67 -19.68 26.57
C PRO A 167 5.19 -18.51 25.73
N GLY A 168 5.76 -18.80 24.56
CA GLY A 168 5.92 -17.78 23.51
C GLY A 168 4.60 -17.02 23.43
N PRO A 169 4.62 -15.70 23.15
CA PRO A 169 3.42 -14.89 23.18
C PRO A 169 2.34 -15.68 22.46
N SER A 170 1.34 -16.11 23.23
CA SER A 170 0.16 -16.77 22.66
C SER A 170 -0.29 -15.91 21.48
N PRO A 171 -0.93 -16.44 20.44
CA PRO A 171 -1.59 -15.59 19.44
C PRO A 171 -2.44 -14.45 20.06
N ALA A 172 -2.86 -14.60 21.32
CA ALA A 172 -3.51 -13.56 22.13
C ALA A 172 -2.61 -12.43 22.69
N ALA A 173 -1.28 -12.57 22.71
CA ALA A 173 -0.32 -11.54 23.12
C ALA A 173 0.20 -10.71 21.93
N CYS A 174 0.05 -11.23 20.71
CA CYS A 174 0.17 -10.50 19.45
C CYS A 174 -1.10 -9.70 19.07
N ASP A 175 -2.14 -9.90 19.87
CA ASP A 175 -3.40 -9.20 19.78
C ASP A 175 -3.48 -8.25 20.96
N ASP A 176 -2.77 -7.12 20.89
CA ASP A 176 -3.07 -6.03 21.81
C ASP A 176 -4.39 -5.39 21.34
N PRO A 177 -5.51 -5.63 22.05
CA PRO A 177 -6.81 -5.12 21.65
C PRO A 177 -6.87 -3.58 21.73
N SER A 178 -5.86 -2.93 22.31
CA SER A 178 -5.77 -1.48 22.46
C SER A 178 -5.00 -0.77 21.36
N THR A 179 -4.12 -1.48 20.63
CA THR A 179 -3.28 -0.85 19.59
C THR A 179 -3.66 -1.27 18.19
N CYS A 180 -4.33 -2.41 18.00
CA CYS A 180 -4.71 -2.90 16.66
C CYS A 180 -3.49 -2.98 15.70
N VAL A 181 -2.27 -2.99 16.26
CA VAL A 181 -1.04 -3.17 15.51
C VAL A 181 -0.69 -4.64 15.65
N TYR A 182 -0.74 -5.38 14.54
CA TYR A 182 -0.06 -6.66 14.50
C TYR A 182 1.44 -6.39 14.58
N GLU A 183 2.04 -6.68 15.72
CA GLU A 183 3.47 -6.45 15.90
C GLU A 183 4.23 -7.29 14.88
N ALA A 184 5.15 -6.68 14.14
CA ALA A 184 5.94 -7.40 13.14
C ALA A 184 6.84 -8.50 13.75
N SER A 185 7.00 -8.50 15.07
CA SER A 185 7.61 -9.56 15.88
C SER A 185 6.82 -10.87 15.90
N CYS A 186 5.54 -10.81 15.52
CA CYS A 186 4.64 -11.93 15.63
C CYS A 186 4.74 -12.88 14.44
N ALA A 187 4.75 -14.18 14.76
CA ALA A 187 4.68 -15.22 13.74
C ALA A 187 3.34 -15.12 13.00
N PRO A 188 3.34 -15.12 11.64
CA PRO A 188 2.15 -14.87 10.83
C PRO A 188 1.02 -15.78 11.26
N PHE A 189 -0.20 -15.22 11.37
CA PHE A 189 -1.39 -15.99 11.74
C PHE A 189 -1.57 -17.23 10.86
N LEU A 190 -1.30 -17.05 9.57
CA LEU A 190 -1.25 -18.10 8.57
C LEU A 190 -0.17 -17.74 7.55
N ASP A 191 0.68 -18.70 7.18
CA ASP A 191 1.70 -18.53 6.15
C ASP A 191 1.05 -18.61 4.75
N PRO A 192 1.00 -17.50 3.98
CA PRO A 192 0.36 -17.49 2.67
C PRO A 192 1.01 -18.45 1.67
N SER A 193 2.31 -18.75 1.81
CA SER A 193 3.03 -19.62 0.88
C SER A 193 2.55 -21.08 0.89
N THR A 194 1.79 -21.45 1.93
CA THR A 194 1.18 -22.78 2.08
C THR A 194 -0.19 -22.89 1.42
N LEU A 195 -0.74 -21.78 0.94
CA LEU A 195 -2.07 -21.66 0.36
C LEU A 195 -2.00 -21.62 -1.18
N PRO A 196 -3.11 -21.93 -1.88
CA PRO A 196 -3.19 -21.71 -3.33
C PRO A 196 -3.24 -20.23 -3.67
N SER A 197 -2.38 -19.74 -4.57
CA SER A 197 -2.43 -18.34 -5.03
C SER A 197 -3.68 -18.07 -5.88
N CYS A 198 -4.26 -16.88 -5.72
CA CYS A 198 -5.40 -16.40 -6.51
C CYS A 198 -5.14 -15.08 -7.24
N ALA A 199 -4.14 -14.32 -6.80
CA ALA A 199 -3.62 -13.14 -7.49
C ALA A 199 -2.17 -12.88 -7.02
N ALA A 200 -1.54 -11.82 -7.54
CA ALA A 200 -0.26 -11.36 -7.01
C ALA A 200 -0.43 -10.89 -5.56
N ASP A 201 0.41 -11.40 -4.66
CA ASP A 201 0.37 -11.16 -3.21
C ASP A 201 -1.00 -11.45 -2.57
N ALA A 202 -1.71 -12.48 -3.07
CA ALA A 202 -2.96 -12.95 -2.48
C ALA A 202 -3.16 -14.47 -2.66
N HIS A 203 -3.78 -15.08 -1.65
CA HIS A 203 -4.03 -16.52 -1.62
C HIS A 203 -5.46 -16.87 -1.20
N CYS A 204 -5.88 -18.07 -1.59
CA CYS A 204 -7.18 -18.63 -1.24
C CYS A 204 -7.20 -19.09 0.21
N VAL A 205 -8.08 -18.48 1.01
CA VAL A 205 -8.33 -18.86 2.40
C VAL A 205 -9.74 -19.43 2.54
N ASP A 206 -9.87 -20.55 3.24
CA ASP A 206 -11.18 -21.11 3.58
C ASP A 206 -11.98 -20.13 4.45
N ARG A 207 -13.23 -19.86 4.08
CA ARG A 207 -14.09 -18.91 4.83
C ARG A 207 -14.24 -19.28 6.31
N ALA A 208 -14.14 -20.55 6.68
CA ALA A 208 -14.22 -20.97 8.07
C ALA A 208 -13.03 -20.47 8.92
N LEU A 209 -11.87 -20.23 8.30
CA LEU A 209 -10.70 -19.64 8.96
C LEU A 209 -10.85 -18.13 9.19
N LEU A 210 -11.80 -17.49 8.50
CA LEU A 210 -12.10 -16.05 8.60
C LEU A 210 -13.37 -15.77 9.43
N ALA A 211 -13.81 -16.72 10.27
CA ALA A 211 -15.06 -16.60 11.02
C ALA A 211 -15.12 -15.42 12.02
N GLY A 212 -13.99 -14.78 12.33
CA GLY A 212 -13.90 -13.57 13.15
C GLY A 212 -13.75 -12.27 12.36
N THR A 213 -13.67 -12.33 11.03
CA THR A 213 -13.53 -11.16 10.16
C THR A 213 -14.87 -10.45 10.00
N ASP A 214 -14.83 -9.13 9.87
CA ASP A 214 -16.01 -8.31 9.62
C ASP A 214 -16.76 -8.80 8.35
N PRO A 215 -18.08 -9.03 8.41
CA PRO A 215 -18.85 -9.49 7.25
C PRO A 215 -18.77 -8.57 6.03
N SER A 216 -18.70 -7.24 6.23
CA SER A 216 -18.58 -6.28 5.13
C SER A 216 -17.24 -6.38 4.40
N LEU A 217 -16.18 -6.73 5.12
CA LEU A 217 -14.88 -7.02 4.51
C LEU A 217 -14.92 -8.33 3.72
N LEU A 218 -15.59 -9.37 4.23
CA LEU A 218 -15.74 -10.63 3.50
C LEU A 218 -16.50 -10.47 2.17
N GLU A 219 -17.44 -9.53 2.10
CA GLU A 219 -18.18 -9.18 0.88
C GLU A 219 -17.30 -8.50 -0.18
N ARG A 220 -16.20 -7.87 0.25
CA ARG A 220 -15.21 -7.22 -0.63
C ARG A 220 -14.15 -8.17 -1.15
N LEU A 221 -14.06 -9.40 -0.64
CA LEU A 221 -13.04 -10.36 -1.09
C LEU A 221 -13.52 -11.15 -2.32
N GLY A 222 -12.60 -11.34 -3.27
CA GLY A 222 -12.86 -12.14 -4.47
C GLY A 222 -13.15 -13.61 -4.15
N ALA A 223 -13.90 -14.28 -5.02
CA ALA A 223 -14.09 -15.73 -4.90
C ALA A 223 -12.88 -16.49 -5.45
N CYS A 224 -12.48 -17.56 -4.76
CA CYS A 224 -11.55 -18.54 -5.32
C CYS A 224 -12.28 -19.63 -6.11
N GLU A 225 -11.53 -20.36 -6.95
CA GLU A 225 -12.07 -21.52 -7.66
C GLU A 225 -12.69 -22.53 -6.67
N GLY A 226 -13.88 -23.04 -7.01
CA GLY A 226 -14.61 -24.01 -6.18
C GLY A 226 -15.54 -23.42 -5.11
N GLY A 227 -15.55 -22.10 -4.90
CA GLY A 227 -16.61 -21.38 -4.14
C GLY A 227 -16.62 -21.53 -2.61
N GLY A 228 -15.71 -22.34 -2.04
CA GLY A 228 -15.54 -22.50 -0.58
C GLY A 228 -14.51 -21.55 0.05
N ALA A 229 -13.64 -20.97 -0.76
CA ALA A 229 -12.57 -20.07 -0.33
C ALA A 229 -12.74 -18.66 -0.93
N VAL A 230 -12.13 -17.68 -0.29
CA VAL A 230 -12.03 -16.29 -0.78
C VAL A 230 -10.57 -15.94 -1.03
N CYS A 231 -10.33 -15.07 -2.02
CA CYS A 231 -9.02 -14.55 -2.35
C CYS A 231 -8.69 -13.43 -1.38
N VAL A 232 -7.67 -13.64 -0.54
CA VAL A 232 -7.28 -12.73 0.54
C VAL A 232 -5.87 -12.21 0.29
N PRO A 233 -5.65 -10.88 0.31
CA PRO A 233 -4.32 -10.30 0.27
C PRO A 233 -3.41 -10.85 1.38
N ASP A 234 -2.14 -11.11 1.05
CA ASP A 234 -1.21 -11.79 1.97
C ASP A 234 -0.98 -11.03 3.27
N LEU A 235 -0.99 -9.69 3.21
CA LEU A 235 -0.91 -8.85 4.40
C LEU A 235 -2.08 -9.11 5.35
N MET A 236 -3.29 -9.26 4.82
CA MET A 236 -4.48 -9.59 5.62
C MET A 236 -4.37 -11.01 6.20
N ILE A 237 -3.83 -11.97 5.45
CA ILE A 237 -3.61 -13.36 5.91
C ILE A 237 -2.63 -13.38 7.09
N ARG A 238 -1.45 -12.77 6.91
CA ARG A 238 -0.38 -12.78 7.92
C ARG A 238 -0.79 -12.07 9.21
N THR A 239 -1.52 -10.97 9.09
CA THR A 239 -1.91 -10.13 10.23
C THR A 239 -3.26 -10.52 10.84
N ASN A 240 -3.95 -11.52 10.29
CA ASN A 240 -5.34 -11.83 10.62
C ASN A 240 -6.24 -10.58 10.55
N ASN A 241 -6.09 -9.80 9.47
CA ASN A 241 -6.79 -8.54 9.25
C ASN A 241 -6.59 -7.50 10.36
N LYS A 242 -5.36 -7.39 10.92
CA LYS A 242 -4.98 -6.39 11.92
C LYS A 242 -3.82 -5.57 11.40
N PHE A 243 -4.12 -4.68 10.47
CA PHE A 243 -3.14 -3.84 9.82
C PHE A 243 -3.77 -2.50 9.50
N THR A 244 -2.92 -1.49 9.37
CA THR A 244 -3.32 -0.18 8.87
C THR A 244 -2.72 -0.05 7.48
N PRO A 245 -3.54 0.03 6.42
CA PRO A 245 -3.01 0.27 5.07
C PRO A 245 -2.18 1.56 5.03
N ALA A 246 -1.15 1.61 4.19
CA ALA A 246 -0.37 2.82 4.02
C ALA A 246 -1.24 3.96 3.46
N THR A 247 -1.09 5.17 4.01
CA THR A 247 -1.73 6.38 3.49
C THR A 247 -1.07 6.80 2.18
N CYS A 248 -1.88 7.19 1.20
CA CYS A 248 -1.42 7.68 -0.09
C CYS A 248 -2.29 8.86 -0.57
N THR A 249 -1.85 9.53 -1.63
CA THR A 249 -2.61 10.60 -2.28
C THR A 249 -3.27 10.06 -3.55
N SER A 250 -4.61 10.06 -3.55
CA SER A 250 -5.44 9.56 -4.65
C SER A 250 -5.87 10.70 -5.58
N ILE A 251 -6.87 10.43 -6.41
CA ILE A 251 -7.45 11.35 -7.39
C ILE A 251 -7.87 12.67 -6.70
N ASN A 252 -7.62 13.79 -7.37
CA ASN A 252 -7.95 15.13 -6.87
C ASN A 252 -7.24 15.49 -5.54
N ALA A 253 -6.02 14.95 -5.34
CA ALA A 253 -5.22 15.09 -4.13
C ALA A 253 -5.94 14.61 -2.85
N ALA A 254 -6.95 13.75 -2.98
CA ALA A 254 -7.69 13.22 -1.86
C ALA A 254 -6.86 12.20 -1.07
N GLU A 255 -7.07 12.14 0.24
CA GLU A 255 -6.54 11.06 1.07
C GLU A 255 -7.06 9.70 0.60
N GLY A 256 -6.16 8.71 0.54
CA GLY A 256 -6.49 7.32 0.22
C GLY A 256 -5.68 6.32 1.04
N ARG A 257 -5.89 5.04 0.72
CA ARG A 257 -5.15 3.90 1.25
C ARG A 257 -4.62 3.01 0.13
N CYS A 258 -3.41 2.53 0.31
CA CYS A 258 -2.83 1.52 -0.55
C CYS A 258 -3.51 0.18 -0.30
N LEU A 259 -4.38 -0.23 -1.23
CA LEU A 259 -5.11 -1.49 -1.15
C LEU A 259 -4.68 -2.43 -2.27
N SER A 260 -4.67 -3.73 -1.97
CA SER A 260 -4.29 -4.76 -2.92
C SER A 260 -5.21 -4.79 -4.14
N LYS A 261 -4.61 -4.89 -5.33
CA LYS A 261 -5.31 -5.13 -6.61
C LYS A 261 -5.96 -6.52 -6.68
N ALA A 262 -5.77 -7.38 -5.68
CA ALA A 262 -6.50 -8.63 -5.55
C ALA A 262 -7.96 -8.44 -5.09
N LEU A 263 -8.28 -7.27 -4.51
CA LEU A 263 -9.66 -6.90 -4.19
C LEU A 263 -10.42 -6.58 -5.48
N PRO A 264 -11.57 -7.22 -5.76
CA PRO A 264 -12.31 -7.01 -7.00
C PRO A 264 -12.65 -5.56 -7.31
N GLU A 265 -13.02 -4.77 -6.31
CA GLU A 265 -13.33 -3.34 -6.49
C GLU A 265 -12.10 -2.51 -6.86
N VAL A 266 -10.92 -2.89 -6.39
CA VAL A 266 -9.65 -2.23 -6.71
C VAL A 266 -9.18 -2.66 -8.09
N ALA A 267 -9.27 -3.96 -8.39
CA ALA A 267 -8.94 -4.52 -9.69
C ALA A 267 -9.77 -3.88 -10.81
N GLY A 268 -11.07 -3.69 -10.58
CA GLY A 268 -11.98 -3.08 -11.55
C GLY A 268 -11.69 -1.61 -11.85
N GLN A 269 -10.92 -0.93 -10.99
CA GLN A 269 -10.56 0.48 -11.15
C GLN A 269 -9.04 0.70 -11.26
N ALA A 270 -8.24 -0.36 -11.40
CA ALA A 270 -6.79 -0.30 -11.29
C ALA A 270 -6.12 0.63 -12.33
N GLU A 271 -6.76 0.85 -13.48
CA GLU A 271 -6.27 1.77 -14.52
C GLU A 271 -6.52 3.24 -14.19
N LEU A 272 -7.51 3.54 -13.33
CA LEU A 272 -7.90 4.90 -12.94
C LEU A 272 -7.27 5.32 -11.60
N LEU A 273 -6.92 4.36 -10.76
CA LEU A 273 -6.35 4.62 -9.44
C LEU A 273 -4.84 4.86 -9.53
N PRO A 274 -4.31 5.94 -8.92
CA PRO A 274 -2.87 6.15 -8.82
C PRO A 274 -2.18 4.99 -8.07
N SER A 275 -0.95 4.67 -8.44
CA SER A 275 -0.11 3.70 -7.70
C SER A 275 1.08 4.35 -6.99
N GLU A 276 1.25 5.66 -7.11
CA GLU A 276 2.35 6.38 -6.45
C GLU A 276 2.22 6.30 -4.92
N GLY A 277 3.31 5.95 -4.26
CA GLY A 277 3.35 5.74 -2.80
C GLY A 277 2.80 4.39 -2.33
N CYS A 278 2.34 3.52 -3.22
CA CYS A 278 1.85 2.18 -2.89
C CYS A 278 2.79 1.06 -3.38
N GLY A 279 2.63 -0.15 -2.82
CA GLY A 279 3.35 -1.34 -3.29
C GLY A 279 2.97 -1.70 -4.73
N GLY A 280 3.82 -2.49 -5.42
CA GLY A 280 3.63 -2.80 -6.85
C GLY A 280 2.28 -3.45 -7.19
N ASN A 281 1.74 -4.26 -6.27
CA ASN A 281 0.45 -4.94 -6.39
C ASN A 281 -0.70 -4.22 -5.69
N GLU A 282 -0.52 -2.93 -5.38
CA GLU A 282 -1.50 -2.09 -4.71
C GLU A 282 -1.86 -0.86 -5.56
N ALA A 283 -3.00 -0.26 -5.25
CA ALA A 283 -3.43 1.02 -5.82
C ALA A 283 -3.95 1.93 -4.70
N CYS A 284 -3.85 3.23 -4.90
CA CYS A 284 -4.28 4.25 -3.97
C CYS A 284 -5.79 4.49 -4.07
N VAL A 285 -6.57 3.76 -3.27
CA VAL A 285 -8.03 3.87 -3.23
C VAL A 285 -8.43 5.06 -2.36
N PRO A 286 -9.20 6.03 -2.88
CA PRO A 286 -9.56 7.21 -2.11
C PRO A 286 -10.47 6.85 -0.94
N CYS A 287 -10.37 7.56 0.19
CA CYS A 287 -11.28 7.37 1.33
C CYS A 287 -12.74 7.69 0.97
N TYR A 288 -12.93 8.62 0.04
CA TYR A 288 -14.23 9.07 -0.44
C TYR A 288 -14.29 8.97 -1.96
N ASP A 289 -15.44 8.55 -2.47
CA ASP A 289 -15.71 8.47 -3.90
C ASP A 289 -15.58 9.86 -4.53
N PRO A 290 -14.74 10.04 -5.57
CA PRO A 290 -14.46 11.36 -6.13
C PRO A 290 -15.66 11.97 -6.89
N VAL A 291 -16.71 11.20 -7.18
CA VAL A 291 -17.89 11.67 -7.90
C VAL A 291 -18.97 12.16 -6.92
N THR A 292 -19.18 11.42 -5.84
CA THR A 292 -20.30 11.57 -4.91
C THR A 292 -19.88 12.10 -3.54
N GLY A 293 -18.61 11.95 -3.16
CA GLY A 293 -18.10 12.23 -1.82
C GLY A 293 -18.54 11.21 -0.75
N ALA A 294 -19.17 10.09 -1.15
CA ALA A 294 -19.54 9.01 -0.23
C ALA A 294 -18.30 8.24 0.26
N SER A 295 -18.33 7.66 1.46
CA SER A 295 -17.22 6.80 1.91
C SER A 295 -17.09 5.58 0.99
N THR A 296 -15.87 5.26 0.58
CA THR A 296 -15.54 4.01 -0.14
C THR A 296 -15.30 2.85 0.83
N GLY A 297 -15.18 3.15 2.13
CA GLY A 297 -14.72 2.21 3.15
C GLY A 297 -13.24 1.86 3.03
N ALA A 298 -12.44 2.52 2.17
CA ALA A 298 -11.00 2.26 2.06
C ALA A 298 -10.23 2.65 3.33
N CYS A 299 -10.70 3.71 4.00
CA CYS A 299 -10.11 4.24 5.23
C CYS A 299 -10.88 3.79 6.48
N ASP A 300 -11.79 2.83 6.34
CA ASP A 300 -12.54 2.20 7.43
C ASP A 300 -12.16 0.70 7.55
N LEU A 301 -10.97 0.34 7.05
CA LEU A 301 -10.47 -1.03 7.03
C LEU A 301 -9.69 -1.38 8.30
N SER A 302 -10.04 -2.50 8.90
CA SER A 302 -9.27 -3.10 10.00
C SER A 302 -9.07 -2.09 11.15
N CYS A 303 -7.84 -1.59 11.30
CA CYS A 303 -7.37 -0.75 12.39
C CYS A 303 -7.19 0.72 11.98
N ASP A 304 -7.63 1.08 10.78
CA ASP A 304 -7.55 2.43 10.28
C ASP A 304 -8.29 3.41 11.19
N ALA A 305 -7.65 4.52 11.52
CA ALA A 305 -8.25 5.56 12.35
C ALA A 305 -9.32 6.38 11.59
N GLY A 306 -9.47 6.15 10.29
CA GLY A 306 -10.33 6.92 9.43
C GLY A 306 -9.57 7.99 8.63
N PRO A 307 -10.27 8.63 7.68
CA PRO A 307 -9.73 9.78 6.96
C PRO A 307 -9.48 10.96 7.89
N THR A 308 -8.34 11.63 7.70
CA THR A 308 -7.99 12.90 8.35
C THR A 308 -8.40 14.11 7.52
N GLN A 309 -8.53 13.93 6.21
CA GLN A 309 -9.00 14.93 5.26
C GLN A 309 -10.51 14.78 4.99
N PRO A 310 -11.24 15.88 4.75
CA PRO A 310 -12.63 15.80 4.32
C PRO A 310 -12.76 15.23 2.90
N ALA A 311 -13.95 14.78 2.53
CA ALA A 311 -14.25 14.41 1.15
C ALA A 311 -13.95 15.56 0.18
N ALA A 312 -13.23 15.26 -0.89
CA ALA A 312 -12.84 16.20 -1.94
C ALA A 312 -13.42 15.76 -3.30
N PRO A 313 -14.76 15.78 -3.47
CA PRO A 313 -15.36 15.41 -4.73
C PRO A 313 -14.88 16.34 -5.86
N LEU A 314 -14.81 15.79 -7.07
CA LEU A 314 -14.48 16.53 -8.27
C LEU A 314 -15.44 17.72 -8.46
N ALA A 315 -14.91 18.81 -9.00
CA ALA A 315 -15.71 20.01 -9.23
C ALA A 315 -16.92 19.69 -10.12
N ALA A 316 -18.08 20.21 -9.74
CA ALA A 316 -19.30 20.08 -10.52
C ALA A 316 -19.20 20.92 -11.80
N CYS A 317 -19.66 20.36 -12.91
CA CYS A 317 -19.83 21.07 -14.18
C CYS A 317 -21.20 20.73 -14.78
N CYS A 318 -21.58 21.44 -15.85
CA CYS A 318 -22.88 21.27 -16.50
C CYS A 318 -24.08 21.27 -15.51
N ASP A 319 -24.20 22.36 -14.76
CA ASP A 319 -25.21 22.56 -13.69
C ASP A 319 -25.23 21.44 -12.62
N GLY A 320 -24.10 20.76 -12.39
CA GLY A 320 -23.97 19.69 -11.41
C GLY A 320 -24.36 18.30 -11.91
N ARG A 321 -24.74 18.16 -13.18
CA ARG A 321 -24.99 16.85 -13.83
C ARG A 321 -23.71 16.13 -14.26
N ALA A 322 -22.57 16.80 -14.17
CA ALA A 322 -21.28 16.26 -14.56
C ALA A 322 -20.19 16.63 -13.53
N ARG A 323 -18.99 16.07 -13.70
CA ARG A 323 -17.79 16.35 -12.90
C ARG A 323 -16.62 16.69 -13.80
N CYS A 324 -15.79 17.63 -13.37
CA CYS A 324 -14.52 17.93 -14.01
C CYS A 324 -13.52 16.82 -13.66
N VAL A 325 -13.16 16.00 -14.65
CA VAL A 325 -12.23 14.87 -14.50
C VAL A 325 -10.90 15.24 -15.17
N PRO A 326 -9.74 14.99 -14.53
CA PRO A 326 -8.44 15.17 -15.19
C PRO A 326 -8.39 14.39 -16.52
N THR A 327 -7.94 15.03 -17.59
CA THR A 327 -7.89 14.42 -18.94
C THR A 327 -7.10 13.11 -18.95
N GLY A 328 -6.06 12.98 -18.13
CA GLY A 328 -5.27 11.75 -18.00
C GLY A 328 -6.05 10.55 -17.45
N LEU A 329 -7.20 10.76 -16.81
CA LEU A 329 -8.11 9.71 -16.33
C LEU A 329 -9.26 9.43 -17.31
N VAL A 330 -9.37 10.20 -18.39
CA VAL A 330 -10.38 10.00 -19.43
C VAL A 330 -9.76 9.22 -20.59
N PRO A 331 -10.35 8.08 -21.02
CA PRO A 331 -9.87 7.35 -22.19
C PRO A 331 -9.72 8.24 -23.41
N ALA A 332 -8.59 8.13 -24.11
CA ALA A 332 -8.22 9.05 -25.20
C ALA A 332 -9.25 9.12 -26.34
N ASP A 333 -9.99 8.04 -26.58
CA ASP A 333 -11.06 7.95 -27.59
C ASP A 333 -12.38 8.63 -27.17
N GLN A 334 -12.52 8.98 -25.90
CA GLN A 334 -13.68 9.70 -25.36
C GLN A 334 -13.40 11.21 -25.18
N GLN A 335 -12.14 11.63 -25.15
CA GLN A 335 -11.76 13.01 -24.86
C GLN A 335 -12.38 14.03 -25.85
N ASP A 336 -12.43 13.69 -27.14
CA ASP A 336 -13.00 14.55 -28.18
C ASP A 336 -14.53 14.69 -28.10
N GLN A 337 -15.20 13.90 -27.25
CA GLN A 337 -16.66 13.91 -27.07
C GLN A 337 -17.09 14.72 -25.83
N LEU A 338 -16.13 15.34 -25.14
CA LEU A 338 -16.32 16.02 -23.86
C LEU A 338 -15.88 17.48 -23.99
N GLU A 339 -16.69 18.40 -23.46
CA GLU A 339 -16.39 19.83 -23.52
C GLU A 339 -15.49 20.26 -22.34
N GLN A 340 -14.60 21.23 -22.61
CA GLN A 340 -13.75 21.87 -21.59
C GLN A 340 -14.43 23.08 -20.93
N ASP A 341 -15.38 23.72 -21.62
CA ASP A 341 -15.91 25.07 -21.31
C ASP A 341 -16.44 25.24 -19.88
N SER A 342 -16.86 24.16 -19.22
CA SER A 342 -17.38 24.20 -17.85
C SER A 342 -16.34 23.90 -16.75
N CYS A 343 -15.08 23.63 -17.13
CA CYS A 343 -13.99 23.25 -16.23
C CYS A 343 -12.75 24.16 -16.36
N GLU A 344 -12.82 25.25 -17.15
CA GLU A 344 -11.69 26.13 -17.48
C GLU A 344 -11.03 26.83 -16.28
N ASP A 345 -11.76 27.00 -15.18
CA ASP A 345 -11.24 27.65 -13.97
C ASP A 345 -10.24 26.79 -13.19
N LEU A 346 -10.09 25.51 -13.55
CA LEU A 346 -9.14 24.56 -12.96
C LEU A 346 -7.80 24.63 -13.72
N GLN A 347 -7.05 25.71 -13.48
CA GLN A 347 -5.98 26.23 -14.35
C GLN A 347 -4.70 25.38 -14.54
N GLU A 348 -4.58 24.21 -13.93
CA GLU A 348 -3.28 23.49 -13.93
C GLU A 348 -3.28 22.15 -14.67
N ASP A 349 -4.46 21.58 -14.95
CA ASP A 349 -4.60 20.35 -15.74
C ASP A 349 -5.74 20.53 -16.74
N ALA A 350 -5.63 19.93 -17.93
CA ALA A 350 -6.80 19.85 -18.81
C ALA A 350 -7.87 19.01 -18.10
N PHE A 351 -8.97 19.62 -17.64
CA PHE A 351 -10.13 18.90 -17.11
C PHE A 351 -11.21 18.80 -18.19
N LEU A 352 -11.88 17.65 -18.24
CA LEU A 352 -13.02 17.42 -19.12
C LEU A 352 -14.29 17.28 -18.29
N CYS A 353 -15.39 17.86 -18.77
CA CYS A 353 -16.68 17.76 -18.09
C CYS A 353 -17.37 16.43 -18.41
N VAL A 354 -17.25 15.44 -17.51
CA VAL A 354 -17.77 14.08 -17.72
C VAL A 354 -19.11 13.89 -16.98
N PRO A 355 -20.20 13.49 -17.67
CA PRO A 355 -21.48 13.22 -17.03
C PRO A 355 -21.37 12.18 -15.92
N VAL A 356 -22.11 12.37 -14.83
CA VAL A 356 -22.05 11.47 -13.67
C VAL A 356 -22.48 10.04 -14.00
N GLU A 357 -23.37 9.86 -14.97
CA GLU A 357 -23.80 8.53 -15.41
C GLU A 357 -22.71 7.75 -16.16
N VAL A 358 -21.77 8.46 -16.80
CA VAL A 358 -20.59 7.84 -17.44
C VAL A 358 -19.58 7.44 -16.35
N LEU A 359 -19.43 8.27 -15.31
CA LEU A 359 -18.50 7.99 -14.20
C LEU A 359 -18.98 6.89 -13.25
N ALA A 360 -20.29 6.70 -13.13
CA ALA A 360 -20.87 5.71 -12.21
C ALA A 360 -20.88 4.28 -12.78
N ASP A 361 -20.44 4.07 -14.03
CA ASP A 361 -20.52 2.80 -14.77
C ASP A 361 -21.90 2.11 -14.64
N GLY A 362 -22.96 2.93 -14.61
CA GLY A 362 -24.32 2.49 -14.38
C GLY A 362 -25.03 2.06 -15.66
N PRO A 363 -26.11 1.27 -15.57
CA PRO A 363 -26.93 0.96 -16.74
C PRO A 363 -27.58 2.24 -17.29
N PHE A 364 -27.33 2.53 -18.57
CA PHE A 364 -27.94 3.67 -19.24
C PHE A 364 -29.42 3.38 -19.56
N PRO A 365 -30.36 4.28 -19.22
CA PRO A 365 -31.76 4.11 -19.57
C PRO A 365 -31.94 4.02 -21.10
N THR A 366 -32.71 3.05 -21.57
CA THR A 366 -33.05 2.94 -22.99
C THR A 366 -34.07 4.01 -23.40
N CYS A 367 -34.05 4.39 -24.67
CA CYS A 367 -34.97 5.39 -25.21
C CYS A 367 -35.45 5.06 -26.62
N SER A 368 -36.59 5.66 -26.97
CA SER A 368 -37.10 5.74 -28.33
C SER A 368 -37.28 7.21 -28.70
N ALA A 369 -36.89 7.56 -29.92
CA ALA A 369 -36.97 8.91 -30.44
C ALA A 369 -37.38 8.90 -31.92
N ASP A 370 -38.01 9.99 -32.36
CA ASP A 370 -38.21 10.30 -33.77
C ASP A 370 -37.50 11.62 -34.06
N SER A 371 -36.68 11.64 -35.10
CA SER A 371 -36.08 12.89 -35.58
C SER A 371 -36.25 13.02 -37.08
N PHE A 372 -36.36 14.27 -37.55
CA PHE A 372 -36.56 14.56 -38.97
C PHE A 372 -35.44 13.98 -39.86
N ILE A 373 -34.24 13.78 -39.32
CA ILE A 373 -33.06 13.32 -40.06
C ILE A 373 -32.89 11.80 -39.94
N LEU A 374 -33.14 11.22 -38.76
CA LEU A 374 -32.88 9.80 -38.48
C LEU A 374 -34.13 8.92 -38.58
N GLY A 375 -35.32 9.51 -38.64
CA GLY A 375 -36.59 8.80 -38.49
C GLY A 375 -36.79 8.28 -37.07
N ASP A 376 -37.58 7.21 -36.93
CA ASP A 376 -37.75 6.49 -35.67
C ASP A 376 -36.50 5.66 -35.36
N TYR A 377 -35.93 5.85 -34.16
CA TYR A 377 -34.78 5.08 -33.69
C TYR A 377 -34.85 4.77 -32.19
N THR A 378 -34.10 3.74 -31.79
CA THR A 378 -33.90 3.35 -30.39
C THR A 378 -32.46 3.59 -29.96
N GLY A 379 -32.26 3.88 -28.68
CA GLY A 379 -30.95 4.24 -28.17
C GLY A 379 -30.87 4.22 -26.65
N VAL A 380 -29.91 4.99 -26.14
CA VAL A 380 -29.69 5.22 -24.72
C VAL A 380 -29.79 6.71 -24.40
N CYS A 381 -30.27 7.03 -23.20
CA CYS A 381 -30.31 8.39 -22.70
C CYS A 381 -28.93 8.79 -22.20
N LEU A 382 -28.30 9.72 -22.92
CA LEU A 382 -27.04 10.34 -22.54
C LEU A 382 -27.25 11.81 -22.21
N SER A 383 -26.52 12.33 -21.23
CA SER A 383 -26.60 13.74 -20.86
C SER A 383 -26.38 14.65 -22.06
N ASP A 384 -27.13 15.76 -22.10
CA ASP A 384 -26.91 16.84 -23.06
C ASP A 384 -25.63 17.65 -22.79
N CYS A 385 -24.89 17.32 -21.73
CA CYS A 385 -23.55 17.83 -21.43
C CYS A 385 -22.45 17.22 -22.32
N LEU A 386 -22.74 16.15 -23.07
CA LEU A 386 -21.80 15.58 -24.05
C LEU A 386 -21.81 16.39 -25.34
N ASP A 387 -20.64 16.56 -25.95
CA ASP A 387 -20.55 17.12 -27.30
C ASP A 387 -20.87 16.04 -28.32
N PHE A 388 -22.11 16.08 -28.83
CA PHE A 388 -22.53 15.22 -29.95
C PHE A 388 -22.12 15.79 -31.32
N GLY A 389 -21.32 16.87 -31.34
CA GLY A 389 -20.94 17.65 -32.51
C GLY A 389 -22.14 18.05 -33.34
N ILE A 390 -21.96 18.02 -34.67
CA ILE A 390 -23.05 18.25 -35.62
C ILE A 390 -24.19 17.22 -35.53
N GLN A 391 -23.92 16.03 -34.96
CA GLN A 391 -24.94 14.99 -34.81
C GLN A 391 -25.93 15.37 -33.71
N GLY A 392 -25.51 16.17 -32.73
CA GLY A 392 -26.36 16.68 -31.66
C GLY A 392 -27.58 17.47 -32.12
N LEU A 393 -27.56 17.99 -33.35
CA LEU A 393 -28.71 18.66 -34.00
C LEU A 393 -29.75 17.67 -34.53
N ALA A 394 -29.33 16.44 -34.85
CA ALA A 394 -30.19 15.37 -35.35
C ALA A 394 -30.77 14.50 -34.22
N LEU A 395 -30.19 14.56 -33.01
CA LEU A 395 -30.65 13.80 -31.85
C LEU A 395 -31.85 14.48 -31.21
N ALA A 396 -32.96 13.77 -31.13
CA ALA A 396 -34.12 14.20 -30.35
C ALA A 396 -33.97 13.71 -28.90
N ARG A 397 -34.63 14.40 -27.96
CA ARG A 397 -34.76 13.94 -26.58
C ARG A 397 -35.47 12.58 -26.50
N GLY A 398 -36.47 12.36 -27.36
CA GLY A 398 -37.30 11.16 -27.33
C GLY A 398 -37.99 10.97 -25.98
N SER A 399 -37.95 9.73 -25.48
CA SER A 399 -38.45 9.33 -24.16
C SER A 399 -37.51 9.66 -23.00
N CYS A 400 -36.37 10.31 -23.23
CA CYS A 400 -35.45 10.69 -22.15
C CYS A 400 -35.98 11.83 -21.28
N GLY A 401 -35.48 11.89 -20.05
CA GLY A 401 -35.76 12.99 -19.12
C GLY A 401 -35.21 14.35 -19.59
N SER A 402 -35.52 15.41 -18.86
CA SER A 402 -34.90 16.72 -19.08
C SER A 402 -33.39 16.66 -18.82
N GLY A 403 -32.58 17.28 -19.68
CA GLY A 403 -31.11 17.26 -19.58
C GLY A 403 -30.45 16.07 -20.29
N PHE A 404 -31.20 15.32 -21.10
CA PHE A 404 -30.70 14.14 -21.80
C PHE A 404 -31.14 14.15 -23.27
N LYS A 405 -30.36 13.51 -24.14
CA LYS A 405 -30.71 13.20 -25.53
C LYS A 405 -30.74 11.69 -25.74
N CYS A 406 -31.58 11.24 -26.68
CA CYS A 406 -31.60 9.85 -27.09
C CYS A 406 -30.51 9.63 -28.14
N ALA A 407 -29.42 8.97 -27.76
CA ALA A 407 -28.31 8.63 -28.65
C ALA A 407 -28.53 7.23 -29.24
N PRO A 408 -28.63 7.07 -30.58
CA PRO A 408 -28.87 5.78 -31.21
C PRO A 408 -27.70 4.82 -30.95
N CYS A 409 -28.00 3.53 -30.75
CA CYS A 409 -26.96 2.50 -30.61
C CYS A 409 -26.41 2.02 -31.94
N GLU A 410 -27.21 2.12 -33.00
CA GLU A 410 -26.82 1.73 -34.35
C GLU A 410 -27.19 2.83 -35.34
N ARG A 411 -26.36 2.97 -36.37
CA ARG A 411 -26.62 3.82 -37.52
C ARG A 411 -26.21 3.08 -38.79
N ASP A 412 -27.15 2.93 -39.71
CA ASP A 412 -26.95 2.20 -40.97
C ASP A 412 -26.40 0.77 -40.76
N GLY A 413 -26.79 0.13 -39.65
CA GLY A 413 -26.35 -1.22 -39.26
C GLY A 413 -24.96 -1.29 -38.62
N ALA A 414 -24.31 -0.16 -38.35
CA ALA A 414 -23.04 -0.10 -37.61
C ALA A 414 -23.25 0.46 -36.19
N PRO A 415 -22.51 -0.04 -35.18
CA PRO A 415 -22.57 0.51 -33.83
C PRO A 415 -22.06 1.95 -33.81
N THR A 416 -22.71 2.81 -33.03
CA THR A 416 -22.32 4.23 -32.90
C THR A 416 -21.21 4.46 -31.88
N GLY A 417 -20.93 3.48 -31.02
CA GLY A 417 -20.00 3.63 -29.90
C GLY A 417 -20.59 4.37 -28.70
N ALA A 418 -21.90 4.68 -28.71
CA ALA A 418 -22.56 5.31 -27.57
C ALA A 418 -22.43 4.43 -26.30
N PRO A 419 -21.95 5.00 -25.17
CA PRO A 419 -21.84 4.27 -23.91
C PRO A 419 -23.16 3.62 -23.49
N GLY A 420 -23.12 2.37 -23.01
CA GLY A 420 -24.30 1.63 -22.56
C GLY A 420 -25.10 0.91 -23.65
N CYS A 421 -24.73 1.07 -24.91
CA CYS A 421 -25.31 0.27 -25.98
C CYS A 421 -24.86 -1.19 -25.90
N PRO A 422 -25.75 -2.16 -26.17
CA PRO A 422 -25.37 -3.57 -26.13
C PRO A 422 -24.28 -3.86 -27.17
N PRO A 423 -23.33 -4.76 -26.87
CA PRO A 423 -22.35 -5.19 -27.84
C PRO A 423 -23.07 -5.80 -29.05
N THR A 424 -22.60 -5.48 -30.26
CA THR A 424 -23.13 -6.05 -31.49
C THR A 424 -22.90 -7.57 -31.48
N PRO A 425 -23.90 -8.39 -31.84
CA PRO A 425 -23.80 -9.85 -31.83
C PRO A 425 -22.82 -10.43 -32.85
#